data_AF-A0A9N9GWT9-F1
#
_entry.id   AF-A0A9N9GWT9-F1
#
_cell.length_a   1.000
_cell.length_b   1.000
_cell.length_c   1.000
_cell.angle_alpha   90.00
_cell.angle_beta   90.00
_cell.angle_gamma   90.00
#
_symmetry.space_group_name_H-M   'P 1'
#
loop_
_entity.id
_entity.type
_entity.pdbx_description
1 polymer ?
#
loop_
_entity_poly.entity_id
_entity_poly.type
_entity_poly.pdbx_seq_one_letter_code
_entity_poly.pdbx_strand_id
1 'polypeptide(L)'
;MCQSHIVQKEESDEWFSSLQYLNAKIDNLLISDSFLDPRSEIGVLNDSTINALGWKANKSSDFDIKGNSKHSTKSLGWFTDVSVSIKYKDGKTVTATGNFTHIDNGEPEPMLCLGMTWIRKVQDQFFFTMRDMSGYSVPSSSSNK
;
A
#
# COMPACT_ATOMS: atom_id res chain seq x y z
N MET A 1 -11.05 -29.78 -16.14
CA MET A 1 -10.38 -28.64 -16.78
C MET A 1 -10.40 -27.49 -15.79
N CYS A 2 -9.21 -27.04 -15.37
CA CYS A 2 -9.05 -26.05 -14.30
C CYS A 2 -9.18 -24.62 -14.86
N GLN A 3 -10.25 -23.90 -14.50
CA GLN A 3 -10.46 -22.48 -14.86
C GLN A 3 -10.10 -21.50 -13.74
N SER A 4 -9.31 -21.92 -12.74
CA SER A 4 -9.09 -21.12 -11.52
C SER A 4 -8.01 -20.03 -11.65
N HIS A 5 -7.20 -20.03 -12.71
CA HIS A 5 -6.00 -19.16 -12.78
C HIS A 5 -6.19 -17.87 -13.60
N ILE A 6 -7.21 -17.78 -14.44
CA ILE A 6 -7.41 -16.62 -15.33
C ILE A 6 -8.20 -15.52 -14.60
N VAL A 7 -9.23 -15.90 -13.84
CA VAL A 7 -10.11 -14.97 -13.10
C VAL A 7 -9.33 -14.17 -12.04
N GLN A 8 -8.42 -14.82 -11.29
CA GLN A 8 -7.64 -14.15 -10.24
C GLN A 8 -6.68 -13.08 -10.76
N LYS A 9 -6.19 -13.25 -12.01
CA LYS A 9 -5.23 -12.33 -12.61
C LYS A 9 -5.92 -11.08 -13.14
N GLU A 10 -7.04 -11.24 -13.86
CA GLU A 10 -7.83 -10.11 -14.35
C GLU A 10 -8.40 -9.27 -13.21
N GLU A 11 -8.90 -9.91 -12.14
CA GLU A 11 -9.43 -9.22 -10.96
C GLU A 11 -8.33 -8.47 -10.18
N SER A 12 -7.11 -9.03 -10.15
CA SER A 12 -5.92 -8.35 -9.57
C SER A 12 -5.49 -7.14 -10.40
N ASP A 13 -5.49 -7.25 -11.73
CA ASP A 13 -5.05 -6.18 -12.63
C ASP A 13 -6.08 -5.03 -12.67
N GLU A 14 -7.38 -5.35 -12.61
CA GLU A 14 -8.46 -4.38 -12.46
C GLU A 14 -8.44 -3.72 -11.07
N TRP A 15 -8.19 -4.50 -10.01
CA TRP A 15 -7.98 -4.00 -8.65
C TRP A 15 -6.80 -3.01 -8.63
N PHE A 16 -5.64 -3.37 -9.17
CA PHE A 16 -4.47 -2.49 -9.22
C PHE A 16 -4.72 -1.21 -10.00
N SER A 17 -5.44 -1.29 -11.13
CA SER A 17 -5.82 -0.14 -11.94
C SER A 17 -6.79 0.79 -11.19
N SER A 18 -7.61 0.24 -10.30
CA SER A 18 -8.51 1.01 -9.43
C SER A 18 -7.77 1.78 -8.33
N LEU A 19 -6.51 1.40 -8.03
CA LEU A 19 -5.70 1.97 -6.96
C LEU A 19 -4.63 2.97 -7.43
N GLN A 20 -4.51 3.23 -8.74
CA GLN A 20 -3.51 4.17 -9.26
C GLN A 20 -3.72 5.64 -8.79
N TYR A 21 -4.87 5.96 -8.19
CA TYR A 21 -5.19 7.29 -7.65
C TYR A 21 -5.98 7.16 -6.34
N LEU A 22 -5.31 6.67 -5.30
CA LEU A 22 -5.95 6.46 -4.01
C LEU A 22 -6.02 7.76 -3.21
N ASN A 23 -7.15 7.97 -2.54
CA ASN A 23 -7.18 8.85 -1.39
C ASN A 23 -6.72 8.01 -0.19
N ALA A 24 -5.46 8.22 0.19
CA ALA A 24 -4.91 7.61 1.38
C ALA A 24 -5.14 8.54 2.57
N LYS A 25 -5.35 7.95 3.74
CA LYS A 25 -5.44 8.67 4.99
C LYS A 25 -4.37 8.13 5.94
N ILE A 26 -3.57 9.04 6.46
CA ILE A 26 -2.59 8.76 7.51
C ILE A 26 -3.00 9.61 8.71
N ASP A 27 -3.28 8.95 9.85
CA ASP A 27 -3.92 9.57 11.02
C ASP A 27 -5.18 10.37 10.63
N ASN A 28 -5.04 11.70 10.59
CA ASN A 28 -6.09 12.67 10.25
C ASN A 28 -5.82 13.41 8.93
N LEU A 29 -4.67 13.18 8.28
CA LEU A 29 -4.28 13.80 7.03
C LEU A 29 -4.78 12.97 5.85
N LEU A 30 -5.52 13.62 4.94
CA LEU A 30 -5.91 13.05 3.66
C LEU A 30 -4.86 13.41 2.62
N ILE A 31 -4.30 12.40 1.97
CA ILE A 31 -3.28 12.52 0.93
C ILE A 31 -3.94 12.10 -0.38
N SER A 32 -4.19 13.09 -1.23
CA SER A 32 -4.77 12.89 -2.56
C SER A 32 -3.73 12.48 -3.60
N ASP A 33 -2.46 12.88 -3.40
CA ASP A 33 -1.34 12.45 -4.25
C ASP A 33 -0.68 11.20 -3.64
N SER A 34 -1.41 10.09 -3.71
CA SER A 34 -0.87 8.79 -3.34
C SER A 34 -0.86 7.82 -4.52
N PHE A 35 0.30 7.19 -4.73
CA PHE A 35 0.51 6.27 -5.85
C PHE A 35 1.18 4.97 -5.40
N LEU A 36 0.93 3.92 -6.19
CA LEU A 36 1.51 2.60 -5.98
C LEU A 36 2.75 2.44 -6.84
N ASP A 37 3.88 2.07 -6.21
CA ASP A 37 5.09 1.68 -6.93
C ASP A 37 5.44 0.21 -6.62
N PRO A 38 5.04 -0.75 -7.48
CA PRO A 38 5.39 -2.16 -7.29
C PRO A 38 6.89 -2.44 -7.45
N ARG A 39 7.68 -1.48 -7.95
CA ARG A 39 9.14 -1.59 -8.05
C ARG A 39 9.86 -1.07 -6.82
N SER A 40 9.19 -0.32 -5.94
CA SER A 40 9.72 0.06 -4.64
C SER A 40 9.38 -1.02 -3.61
N GLU A 41 10.31 -1.38 -2.74
CA GLU A 41 10.03 -2.35 -1.67
C GLU A 41 9.36 -1.68 -0.45
N ILE A 42 9.66 -0.40 -0.24
CA ILE A 42 9.32 0.38 0.96
C ILE A 42 8.43 1.56 0.55
N GLY A 43 7.57 2.02 1.46
CA GLY A 43 6.80 3.24 1.24
C GLY A 43 7.65 4.51 1.39
N VAL A 44 7.26 5.59 0.73
CA VAL A 44 7.96 6.88 0.80
C VAL A 44 7.01 8.01 1.16
N LEU A 45 7.47 8.89 2.04
CA LEU A 45 6.78 10.12 2.48
C LEU A 45 7.66 11.33 2.18
N ASN A 46 7.07 12.41 1.69
CA ASN A 46 7.80 13.66 1.49
C ASN A 46 7.77 14.61 2.70
N ASP A 47 8.64 15.62 2.68
CA ASP A 47 8.70 16.70 3.67
C ASP A 47 7.35 17.33 3.97
N SER A 48 6.55 17.66 2.94
CA SER A 48 5.24 18.28 3.14
C SER A 48 4.31 17.40 3.99
N THR A 49 4.29 16.09 3.73
CA THR A 49 3.49 15.13 4.51
C THR A 49 3.95 15.06 5.96
N ILE A 50 5.26 14.94 6.20
CA ILE A 50 5.81 14.85 7.55
C ILE A 50 5.55 16.14 8.34
N ASN A 51 5.72 17.30 7.71
CA ASN A 51 5.46 18.60 8.31
C ASN A 51 3.97 18.78 8.65
N ALA A 52 3.07 18.36 7.76
CA ALA A 52 1.63 18.42 8.00
C ALA A 52 1.18 17.50 9.16
N LEU A 53 1.81 16.35 9.30
CA LEU A 53 1.57 15.42 10.41
C LEU A 53 2.26 15.87 11.72
N GLY A 54 3.23 16.78 11.65
CA GLY A 54 4.05 17.18 12.79
C GLY A 54 4.90 16.03 13.36
N TRP A 55 5.18 15.01 12.53
CA TRP A 55 5.89 13.82 12.97
C TRP A 55 7.40 14.06 13.07
N LYS A 56 8.04 13.29 13.94
CA LYS A 56 9.50 13.21 14.04
C LYS A 56 9.94 11.82 13.68
N ALA A 57 10.97 11.72 12.83
CA ALA A 57 11.51 10.43 12.44
C ALA A 57 11.91 9.59 13.65
N ASN A 58 11.51 8.31 13.66
CA ASN A 58 11.87 7.37 14.72
C ASN A 58 13.40 7.20 14.78
N LYS A 59 14.02 7.23 13.60
CA LYS A 59 15.46 7.14 13.41
C LYS A 59 15.87 8.01 12.23
N SER A 60 16.97 8.74 12.36
CA SER A 60 17.59 9.41 11.21
C SER A 60 18.12 8.38 10.22
N SER A 61 18.07 8.72 8.94
CA SER A 61 18.65 7.92 7.87
C SER A 61 19.59 8.80 7.07
N ASP A 62 20.64 8.20 6.50
CA ASP A 62 21.50 8.83 5.51
C ASP A 62 21.74 7.90 4.30
N PHE A 63 20.90 6.87 4.14
CA PHE A 63 21.03 5.97 3.01
C PHE A 63 20.50 6.63 1.73
N ASP A 64 21.26 6.46 0.65
CA ASP A 64 20.84 6.90 -0.68
C ASP A 64 19.76 5.96 -1.22
N ILE A 65 18.56 6.49 -1.45
CA ILE A 65 17.51 5.79 -2.18
C ILE A 65 17.83 5.95 -3.67
N LYS A 66 18.36 4.88 -4.25
CA LYS A 66 18.58 4.80 -5.68
C LYS A 66 17.32 4.25 -6.35
N GLY A 67 16.53 5.16 -6.92
CA GLY A 67 15.47 4.79 -7.84
C GLY A 67 16.02 4.32 -9.19
N ASN A 68 15.11 3.99 -10.11
CA ASN A 68 15.47 3.62 -11.49
C ASN A 68 15.87 4.84 -12.36
N SER A 69 15.88 6.05 -11.76
CA SER A 69 16.26 7.30 -12.40
C SER A 69 17.75 7.60 -12.14
N LYS A 70 18.29 8.61 -12.86
CA LYS A 70 19.67 9.08 -12.63
C LYS A 70 19.86 9.79 -11.28
N HIS A 71 18.78 10.08 -10.56
CA HIS A 71 18.83 10.87 -9.33
C HIS A 71 18.68 9.95 -8.11
N SER A 72 19.72 9.89 -7.29
CA SER A 72 19.65 9.32 -5.94
C SER A 72 19.04 10.36 -5.00
N THR A 73 17.95 10.00 -4.33
CA THR A 73 17.35 10.87 -3.30
C THR A 73 17.82 10.38 -1.94
N LYS A 74 18.26 11.29 -1.08
CA LYS A 74 18.66 10.92 0.28
C LYS A 74 17.43 10.64 1.12
N SER A 75 17.45 9.51 1.82
CA SER A 75 16.52 9.30 2.93
C SER A 75 16.93 10.17 4.10
N LEU A 76 15.99 10.90 4.70
CA LEU A 76 16.23 11.78 5.85
C LEU A 76 15.87 11.09 7.18
N GLY A 77 15.01 10.08 7.12
CA GLY A 77 14.51 9.41 8.31
C GLY A 77 13.66 8.18 8.00
N TRP A 78 13.38 7.41 9.04
CA TRP A 78 12.52 6.23 9.02
C TRP A 78 11.34 6.41 9.96
N PHE A 79 10.18 5.97 9.49
CA PHE A 79 8.98 5.78 10.29
C PHE A 79 8.62 4.30 10.24
N THR A 80 8.46 3.68 11.41
CA THR A 80 8.05 2.29 11.52
C THR A 80 6.65 2.20 12.09
N ASP A 81 5.96 1.13 11.74
CA ASP A 81 4.62 0.81 12.27
C ASP A 81 3.57 1.92 12.04
N VAL A 82 3.69 2.62 10.92
CA VAL A 82 2.71 3.63 10.51
C VAL A 82 1.47 2.96 9.95
N SER A 83 0.30 3.30 10.48
CA SER A 83 -0.99 2.88 9.94
C SER A 83 -1.45 3.80 8.80
N VAL A 84 -1.76 3.22 7.64
CA VAL A 84 -2.36 3.91 6.51
C VAL A 84 -3.70 3.28 6.19
N SER A 85 -4.73 4.11 6.11
CA SER A 85 -6.07 3.73 5.70
C SER A 85 -6.28 4.12 4.24
N ILE A 86 -6.64 3.16 3.41
CA ILE A 86 -6.91 3.35 1.99
C ILE A 86 -8.41 3.19 1.78
N LYS A 87 -9.04 4.23 1.20
CA LYS A 87 -10.46 4.19 0.85
C LYS A 87 -10.64 3.80 -0.62
N TYR A 88 -11.44 2.78 -0.85
CA TYR A 88 -11.81 2.29 -2.17
C TYR A 88 -13.03 3.03 -2.74
N LYS A 89 -13.28 2.86 -4.04
CA LYS A 89 -14.42 3.46 -4.74
C LYS A 89 -15.78 3.02 -4.20
N ASP A 90 -15.87 1.80 -3.66
CA ASP A 90 -17.08 1.25 -3.02
C ASP A 90 -17.31 1.76 -1.58
N GLY A 91 -16.43 2.65 -1.09
CA GLY A 91 -16.48 3.19 0.26
C GLY A 91 -15.85 2.29 1.33
N LYS A 92 -15.40 1.08 0.97
CA LYS A 92 -14.65 0.21 1.88
C LYS A 92 -13.33 0.88 2.24
N THR A 93 -12.91 0.72 3.49
CA THR A 93 -11.62 1.22 3.97
C THR A 93 -10.80 0.05 4.47
N VAL A 94 -9.56 -0.07 3.99
CA VAL A 94 -8.61 -1.09 4.44
C VAL A 94 -7.48 -0.37 5.14
N THR A 95 -7.09 -0.86 6.32
CA THR A 95 -5.99 -0.27 7.10
C THR A 95 -4.88 -1.28 7.21
N ALA A 96 -3.70 -0.89 6.75
CA ALA A 96 -2.48 -1.67 6.89
C ALA A 96 -1.43 -0.85 7.65
N THR A 97 -0.51 -1.56 8.28
CA THR A 97 0.61 -0.98 9.01
C THR A 97 1.91 -1.30 8.30
N GLY A 98 2.82 -0.35 8.20
CA GLY A 98 4.10 -0.57 7.53
C GLY A 98 5.10 0.55 7.73
N ASN A 99 6.24 0.38 7.10
CA ASN A 99 7.38 1.27 7.26
C ASN A 99 7.45 2.25 6.10
N PHE A 100 7.91 3.46 6.40
CA PHE A 100 8.12 4.53 5.45
C PHE A 100 9.50 5.14 5.61
N THR A 101 10.03 5.56 4.47
CA THR A 101 11.22 6.38 4.40
C THR A 101 10.83 7.81 4.08
N HIS A 102 11.46 8.75 4.79
CA HIS A 102 11.30 10.18 4.57
C HIS A 102 12.27 10.66 3.49
N ILE A 103 11.77 11.40 2.51
CA ILE A 103 12.58 12.10 1.51
C ILE A 103 12.20 13.58 1.42
N ASP A 104 13.16 14.40 1.04
CA ASP A 104 12.89 15.74 0.53
C ASP A 104 12.88 15.68 -1.01
N ASN A 105 11.71 15.90 -1.60
CA ASN A 105 11.52 16.01 -3.05
C ASN A 105 11.33 17.46 -3.52
N GLY A 106 11.34 18.45 -2.61
CA GLY A 106 11.06 19.85 -2.91
C GLY A 106 9.60 20.16 -3.27
N GLU A 107 8.70 19.17 -3.25
CA GLU A 107 7.30 19.36 -3.60
C GLU A 107 6.50 19.90 -2.40
N PRO A 108 5.67 20.94 -2.60
CA PRO A 108 4.89 21.55 -1.53
C PRO A 108 3.66 20.73 -1.13
N GLU A 109 3.21 19.80 -1.98
CA GLU A 109 2.01 18.98 -1.73
C GLU A 109 2.36 17.69 -0.97
N PRO A 110 1.53 17.22 -0.01
CA PRO A 110 1.73 15.94 0.64
C PRO A 110 1.68 14.79 -0.37
N MET A 111 2.73 13.96 -0.39
CA MET A 111 2.88 12.83 -1.29
C MET A 111 3.14 11.54 -0.51
N LEU A 112 2.46 10.46 -0.93
CA LEU A 112 2.62 9.12 -0.39
C LEU A 112 2.87 8.09 -1.50
N CYS A 113 4.03 7.45 -1.48
CA CYS A 113 4.30 6.29 -2.33
C CYS A 113 4.15 5.01 -1.50
N LEU A 114 3.36 4.06 -2.01
CA LEU A 114 3.19 2.75 -1.40
C LEU A 114 3.95 1.69 -2.23
N GLY A 115 5.00 1.14 -1.62
CA GLY A 115 5.79 0.08 -2.22
C GLY A 115 5.10 -1.29 -2.24
N MET A 116 5.79 -2.29 -2.80
CA MET A 116 5.34 -3.66 -2.95
C MET A 116 4.96 -4.33 -1.62
N THR A 117 5.65 -4.01 -0.52
CA THR A 117 5.29 -4.52 0.81
C THR A 117 3.89 -4.08 1.23
N TRP A 118 3.53 -2.84 0.90
CA TRP A 118 2.21 -2.30 1.17
C TRP A 118 1.15 -2.94 0.29
N ILE A 119 1.43 -2.99 -1.01
CA ILE A 119 0.55 -3.63 -2.00
C ILE A 119 0.17 -5.03 -1.55
N ARG A 120 1.14 -5.88 -1.18
CA ARG A 120 0.87 -7.26 -0.72
C ARG A 120 -0.03 -7.30 0.51
N LYS A 121 0.22 -6.46 1.52
CA LYS A 121 -0.61 -6.41 2.74
C LYS A 121 -2.05 -6.02 2.44
N VAL A 122 -2.24 -5.02 1.57
CA VAL A 122 -3.56 -4.54 1.18
C VAL A 122 -4.28 -5.59 0.32
N GLN A 123 -3.56 -6.26 -0.60
CA GLN A 123 -4.09 -7.40 -1.37
C GLN A 123 -4.51 -8.54 -0.46
N ASP A 124 -3.66 -8.97 0.45
CA ASP A 124 -3.95 -10.08 1.36
C ASP A 124 -5.21 -9.78 2.18
N GLN A 125 -5.38 -8.56 2.70
CA GLN A 125 -6.59 -8.16 3.39
C GLN A 125 -7.82 -8.10 2.47
N PHE A 126 -7.66 -7.59 1.24
CA PHE A 126 -8.74 -7.52 0.26
C PHE A 126 -9.24 -8.92 -0.12
N PHE A 127 -8.32 -9.84 -0.47
CA PHE A 127 -8.62 -11.23 -0.80
C PHE A 127 -9.16 -12.02 0.39
N PHE A 128 -8.67 -11.73 1.61
CA PHE A 128 -9.22 -12.32 2.83
C PHE A 128 -10.68 -11.91 3.03
N THR A 129 -10.99 -10.63 2.86
CA THR A 129 -12.38 -10.16 3.02
C THR A 129 -13.32 -10.74 1.95
N MET A 130 -12.86 -10.91 0.71
CA MET A 130 -13.69 -11.52 -0.34
C MET A 130 -13.92 -13.01 -0.11
N ARG A 131 -12.91 -13.73 0.42
CA ARG A 131 -13.05 -15.15 0.80
C ARG A 131 -14.05 -15.37 1.94
N ASP A 132 -14.12 -14.46 2.91
CA ASP A 132 -15.12 -14.55 3.99
C ASP A 132 -16.55 -14.27 3.52
N MET A 133 -16.73 -13.48 2.45
CA MET A 133 -18.05 -13.27 1.85
C MET A 133 -18.51 -14.46 0.98
N SER A 134 -17.59 -15.32 0.51
CA SER A 134 -17.91 -16.57 -0.17
C SER A 134 -17.95 -17.74 0.82
N GLY A 135 -19.01 -17.81 1.62
CA GLY A 135 -19.19 -18.79 2.70
C GLY A 135 -18.66 -20.20 2.38
N TYR A 136 -17.93 -20.76 3.35
CA TYR A 136 -17.37 -22.10 3.29
C TYR A 136 -18.44 -23.15 2.93
N SER A 137 -18.35 -23.71 1.72
CA SER A 137 -18.92 -25.03 1.44
C SER A 137 -17.86 -26.07 1.77
N VAL A 138 -17.97 -26.69 2.94
CA VAL A 138 -17.17 -27.87 3.29
C VAL A 138 -17.48 -28.95 2.26
N PRO A 139 -16.52 -29.54 1.53
CA PRO A 139 -16.81 -30.72 0.73
C PRO A 139 -17.14 -31.84 1.71
N SER A 140 -18.41 -32.22 1.79
CA SER A 140 -18.82 -33.45 2.48
C SER A 140 -18.10 -34.62 1.81
N SER A 141 -17.10 -35.17 2.49
CA SER A 141 -16.43 -36.39 2.09
C SER A 141 -17.42 -37.56 2.21
N SER A 142 -18.12 -37.88 1.13
CA SER A 142 -18.82 -39.15 1.01
C SER A 142 -17.78 -40.25 0.76
N SER A 143 -17.38 -40.94 1.83
CA SER A 143 -16.73 -42.24 1.74
C SER A 143 -17.72 -43.22 1.11
N ASN A 144 -17.50 -43.59 -0.15
CA ASN A 144 -18.09 -44.80 -0.71
C ASN A 144 -17.28 -46.02 -0.24
N LYS A 145 -17.99 -46.95 0.38
CA LYS A 145 -17.57 -48.34 0.61
C LYS A 145 -17.54 -49.11 -0.70
#